data_AF-A0A371JMM7-F1
#
_entry.id   AF-A0A371JMM7-F1
#
_cell.length_a   1.000
_cell.length_b   1.000
_cell.length_c   1.000
_cell.angle_alpha   90.00
_cell.angle_beta   90.00
_cell.angle_gamma   90.00
#
_symmetry.space_group_name_H-M   'P 1'
#
loop_
_entity.id
_entity.type
_entity.pdbx_description
1 polymer ?
#
loop_
_entity_poly.entity_id
_entity_poly.type
_entity_poly.pdbx_seq_one_letter_code
_entity_poly.pdbx_strand_id
1 'polypeptide(L)'
;MLIKILDIYYRRPLLFDFLINIAAVSLIFFIEYKGYYAFSFDKTSQVIPSIGITISGFILTVLTILLTLKSSLITKEENGLKETLRNNFSIFLASDLYSKAISVLRNGVIYLLIVSFVTLGISVVLKNVYAAIGLYLNVVCFIFTLLVFLRSFYVLNLIFKMQGSKSNE
;
A
#
# COMPACT_ATOMS: atom_id res chain seq x y z
N MET A 1 -5.06 23.11 -0.44
CA MET A 1 -6.28 22.31 -0.14
C MET A 1 -5.99 20.81 -0.14
N LEU A 2 -5.29 20.27 -1.15
CA LEU A 2 -4.82 18.87 -1.23
C LEU A 2 -4.07 18.36 0.03
N ILE A 3 -3.24 19.21 0.64
CA ILE A 3 -2.44 18.85 1.83
C ILE A 3 -3.32 18.49 3.04
N LYS A 4 -4.44 19.21 3.26
CA LYS A 4 -5.36 18.94 4.38
C LYS A 4 -6.16 17.65 4.22
N ILE A 5 -6.51 17.29 2.99
CA ILE A 5 -7.21 16.03 2.67
C ILE A 5 -6.27 14.84 2.88
N LEU A 6 -5.00 15.00 2.52
CA LEU A 6 -3.98 13.97 2.74
C LEU A 6 -3.72 13.73 4.24
N ASP A 7 -3.65 14.79 5.06
CA ASP A 7 -3.46 14.66 6.51
C ASP A 7 -4.60 13.90 7.20
N ILE A 8 -5.85 14.14 6.77
CA ILE A 8 -7.03 13.43 7.27
C ILE A 8 -6.97 11.95 6.86
N TYR A 9 -6.61 11.68 5.61
CA TYR A 9 -6.42 10.32 5.10
C TYR A 9 -5.36 9.56 5.91
N TYR A 10 -4.22 10.19 6.22
CA TYR A 10 -3.14 9.56 6.99
C TYR A 10 -3.47 9.31 8.46
N ARG A 11 -4.51 9.95 9.02
CA ARG A 11 -4.93 9.72 10.41
C ARG A 11 -5.62 8.36 10.60
N ARG A 12 -6.39 7.90 9.61
CA ARG A 12 -7.07 6.59 9.60
C ARG A 12 -7.17 6.00 8.19
N PRO A 13 -6.03 5.64 7.57
CA PRO A 13 -5.97 5.34 6.14
C PRO A 13 -6.85 4.15 5.73
N LEU A 14 -7.01 3.16 6.61
CA LEU A 14 -7.84 1.97 6.35
C LEU A 14 -9.34 2.27 6.24
N LEU A 15 -9.86 3.23 7.02
CA LEU A 15 -11.28 3.59 6.93
C LEU A 15 -11.60 4.27 5.59
N PHE A 16 -10.66 5.09 5.11
CA PHE A 16 -10.80 5.73 3.80
C PHE A 16 -10.67 4.73 2.66
N ASP A 17 -9.76 3.75 2.75
CA ASP A 17 -9.67 2.69 1.73
C ASP A 17 -10.99 1.94 1.58
N PHE A 18 -11.62 1.63 2.70
CA PHE A 18 -12.89 0.92 2.72
C PHE A 18 -14.03 1.77 2.13
N LEU A 19 -14.10 3.06 2.50
CA LEU A 19 -15.07 4.00 1.93
C LEU A 19 -14.90 4.17 0.41
N ILE A 20 -13.65 4.32 -0.06
CA ILE A 20 -13.33 4.44 -1.49
C ILE A 20 -13.75 3.17 -2.23
N ASN A 21 -13.48 1.99 -1.66
CA ASN A 21 -13.90 0.72 -2.25
C ASN A 21 -15.42 0.59 -2.33
N ILE A 22 -16.15 0.91 -1.25
CA ILE A 22 -17.63 0.88 -1.26
C ILE A 22 -18.17 1.83 -2.31
N ALA A 23 -17.64 3.05 -2.39
CA ALA A 23 -18.07 4.03 -3.37
C ALA A 23 -17.82 3.54 -4.80
N ALA A 24 -16.66 2.96 -5.08
CA ALA A 24 -16.31 2.45 -6.40
C ALA A 24 -17.16 1.25 -6.83
N VAL A 25 -17.37 0.28 -5.94
CA VAL A 25 -18.24 -0.87 -6.21
C VAL A 25 -19.69 -0.42 -6.43
N SER A 26 -20.18 0.50 -5.59
CA SER A 26 -21.54 1.04 -5.74
C SER A 26 -21.72 1.79 -7.06
N LEU A 27 -20.70 2.53 -7.50
CA LEU A 27 -20.71 3.25 -8.77
C LEU A 27 -20.76 2.29 -9.96
N ILE A 28 -19.96 1.23 -9.94
CA ILE A 28 -19.98 0.20 -11.00
C ILE A 28 -21.33 -0.50 -11.04
N PHE A 29 -21.85 -0.91 -9.89
CA PHE A 29 -23.18 -1.52 -9.78
C PHE A 29 -24.28 -0.60 -10.33
N PHE A 30 -24.21 0.70 -10.04
CA PHE A 30 -25.18 1.68 -10.56
C PHE A 30 -25.11 1.84 -12.08
N ILE A 31 -23.90 1.85 -12.66
CA ILE A 31 -23.69 1.93 -14.11
C ILE A 31 -24.25 0.70 -14.82
N GLU A 32 -24.00 -0.49 -14.24
CA GLU A 32 -24.50 -1.76 -14.76
C GLU A 32 -26.03 -1.85 -14.65
N TYR A 33 -26.60 -1.43 -13.52
CA TYR A 33 -28.05 -1.38 -13.32
C TYR A 33 -28.76 -0.44 -14.30
N LYS A 34 -28.15 0.70 -14.61
CA LYS A 34 -28.65 1.65 -15.61
C LYS A 34 -28.51 1.15 -17.05
N GLY A 35 -27.79 0.05 -17.29
CA GLY A 35 -27.59 -0.53 -18.60
C GLY A 35 -26.67 0.28 -19.52
N TYR A 36 -25.88 1.22 -18.98
CA TYR A 36 -24.96 2.03 -19.80
C TYR A 36 -23.82 1.20 -20.37
N TYR A 37 -23.34 0.19 -19.62
CA TYR A 37 -22.27 -0.72 -20.04
C TYR A 37 -22.45 -2.07 -19.36
N ALA A 38 -22.44 -3.15 -20.14
CA ALA A 38 -22.31 -4.51 -19.62
C ALA A 38 -20.83 -4.87 -19.58
N PHE A 39 -20.25 -4.89 -18.38
CA PHE A 39 -18.86 -5.29 -18.22
C PHE A 39 -18.75 -6.81 -18.31
N SER A 40 -18.12 -7.32 -19.38
CA SER A 40 -17.85 -8.75 -19.51
C SER A 40 -16.63 -9.16 -18.70
N PHE A 41 -16.80 -10.13 -17.80
CA PHE A 41 -15.68 -10.69 -17.04
C PHE A 41 -14.95 -11.76 -17.85
N ASP A 42 -13.76 -11.44 -18.34
CA ASP A 42 -12.89 -12.41 -19.02
C ASP A 42 -11.94 -13.11 -18.03
N LYS A 43 -11.56 -14.36 -18.34
CA LYS A 43 -10.64 -15.20 -17.56
C LYS A 43 -9.29 -14.51 -17.32
N THR A 44 -8.86 -13.63 -18.22
CA THR A 44 -7.66 -12.78 -18.07
C THR A 44 -7.73 -11.86 -16.84
N SER A 45 -8.92 -11.52 -16.36
CA SER A 45 -9.12 -10.67 -15.18
C SER A 45 -8.68 -11.36 -13.87
N GLN A 46 -8.55 -12.69 -13.84
CA GLN A 46 -8.08 -13.46 -12.68
C GLN A 46 -6.62 -13.19 -12.32
N VAL A 47 -5.90 -12.41 -13.13
CA VAL A 47 -4.50 -12.04 -12.87
C VAL A 47 -4.39 -10.90 -11.83
N ILE A 48 -5.44 -10.12 -11.61
CA ILE A 48 -5.44 -8.96 -10.70
C ILE A 48 -5.07 -9.33 -9.24
N PRO A 49 -5.63 -10.39 -8.64
CA PRO A 49 -5.22 -10.83 -7.30
C PRO A 49 -3.74 -11.21 -7.23
N SER A 50 -3.20 -11.86 -8.27
CA SER A 50 -1.78 -12.21 -8.35
C SER A 50 -0.89 -10.96 -8.37
N ILE A 51 -1.29 -9.90 -9.08
CA ILE A 51 -0.58 -8.61 -9.08
C ILE A 51 -0.54 -8.02 -7.66
N GLY A 52 -1.65 -8.09 -6.92
CA GLY A 52 -1.71 -7.64 -5.53
C GLY A 52 -0.73 -8.38 -4.62
N ILE A 53 -0.60 -9.71 -4.79
CA ILE A 53 0.40 -10.53 -4.09
C ILE A 53 1.82 -10.08 -4.45
N THR A 54 2.14 -9.91 -5.73
CA THR A 54 3.47 -9.46 -6.16
C THR A 54 3.83 -8.09 -5.59
N ILE A 55 2.92 -7.12 -5.63
CA ILE A 55 3.13 -5.79 -5.08
C ILE A 55 3.33 -5.84 -3.56
N SER A 56 2.57 -6.68 -2.86
CA SER A 56 2.75 -6.87 -1.42
C SER A 56 4.16 -7.40 -1.09
N GLY A 57 4.69 -8.33 -1.89
CA GLY A 57 6.05 -8.84 -1.76
C GLY A 57 7.09 -7.77 -2.02
N PHE A 58 6.90 -6.93 -3.04
CA PHE A 58 7.78 -5.79 -3.31
C PHE A 58 7.84 -4.81 -2.13
N ILE A 59 6.68 -4.44 -1.57
CA ILE A 59 6.62 -3.53 -0.42
C ILE A 59 7.25 -4.17 0.82
N LEU A 60 7.07 -5.48 1.03
CA LEU A 60 7.72 -6.20 2.13
C LEU A 60 9.25 -6.19 2.00
N THR A 61 9.78 -6.32 0.79
CA THR A 61 11.23 -6.19 0.53
C THR A 61 11.74 -4.79 0.90
N VAL A 62 11.02 -3.74 0.49
CA VAL A 62 11.36 -2.35 0.88
C VAL A 62 11.32 -2.19 2.41
N LEU A 63 10.32 -2.76 3.06
CA LEU A 63 10.20 -2.74 4.52
C LEU A 63 11.40 -3.41 5.20
N THR A 64 11.82 -4.57 4.70
CA THR A 64 13.00 -5.29 5.21
C THR A 64 14.28 -4.47 5.02
N ILE A 65 14.48 -3.84 3.85
CA ILE A 65 15.63 -2.96 3.62
C ILE A 65 15.66 -1.82 4.64
N LEU A 66 14.53 -1.17 4.90
CA LEU A 66 14.43 -0.09 5.90
C LEU A 66 14.79 -0.57 7.31
N LEU A 67 14.32 -1.76 7.71
CA LEU A 67 14.63 -2.35 9.01
C LEU A 67 16.11 -2.70 9.15
N THR A 68 16.72 -3.30 8.13
CA THR A 68 18.15 -3.63 8.11
C THR A 68 19.02 -2.37 8.15
N LEU A 69 18.63 -1.31 7.43
CA LEU A 69 19.32 -0.02 7.50
C LEU A 69 19.25 0.59 8.90
N LYS A 70 18.09 0.53 9.57
CA LYS A 70 17.98 0.97 10.97
C LYS A 70 18.86 0.16 11.90
N SER A 71 18.87 -1.16 11.77
CA SER A 71 19.69 -2.05 12.60
C SER A 71 21.18 -1.76 12.44
N SER A 72 21.64 -1.54 11.21
CA SER A 72 23.06 -1.26 10.95
C SER A 72 23.54 0.09 11.49
N LEU A 73 22.64 1.08 11.66
CA LEU A 73 22.97 2.33 12.34
C LEU A 73 23.16 2.15 13.85
N ILE A 74 22.28 1.37 14.50
CA ILE A 74 22.38 1.10 15.95
C ILE A 74 23.71 0.42 16.28
N THR A 75 24.14 -0.56 15.48
CA THR A 75 25.43 -1.26 15.66
C THR A 75 26.65 -0.35 15.43
N LYS A 76 26.52 0.70 14.59
CA LYS A 76 27.61 1.68 14.40
C LYS A 76 27.70 2.69 15.56
N GLU A 77 26.58 3.06 16.17
CA GLU A 77 26.56 3.91 17.37
C GLU A 77 27.18 3.20 18.58
N GLU A 78 26.93 1.90 18.77
CA GLU A 78 27.53 1.11 19.87
C GLU A 78 29.05 0.96 19.76
N ASN A 79 29.60 0.95 18.55
CA ASN A 79 31.04 0.75 18.31
C ASN A 79 31.85 2.07 18.27
N GLY A 80 31.26 3.21 18.68
CA GLY A 80 31.98 4.48 18.81
C GLY A 80 32.43 5.13 17.49
N LEU A 81 32.04 4.58 16.34
CA LEU A 81 32.41 5.09 15.02
C LEU A 81 31.43 6.20 14.59
N LYS A 82 31.66 7.43 15.09
CA LYS A 82 30.88 8.65 14.79
C LYS A 82 31.02 9.18 13.35
N GLU A 83 31.27 8.31 12.37
CA GLU A 83 31.44 8.75 10.98
C GLU A 83 30.13 8.70 10.16
N THR A 84 29.55 9.89 10.02
CA THR A 84 29.22 10.53 8.73
C THR A 84 28.23 9.83 7.77
N LEU A 85 27.28 9.03 8.25
CA LEU A 85 26.04 8.79 7.49
C LEU A 85 24.98 9.85 7.83
N ARG A 86 25.15 11.03 7.23
CA ARG A 86 24.11 12.04 6.92
C ARG A 86 23.02 12.18 7.99
N ASN A 87 23.35 12.99 9.01
CA ASN A 87 22.60 13.34 10.22
C ASN A 87 21.06 13.33 10.12
N ASN A 88 20.47 13.71 8.97
CA ASN A 88 19.02 13.75 8.79
C ASN A 88 18.37 12.37 8.62
N PHE A 89 19.07 11.38 8.06
CA PHE A 89 18.52 10.03 7.85
C PHE A 89 18.58 9.19 9.14
N SER A 90 19.65 9.32 9.93
CA SER A 90 19.71 8.73 11.28
C SER A 90 18.65 9.36 12.20
N ILE A 91 18.47 10.69 12.16
CA ILE A 91 17.37 11.37 12.89
C ILE A 91 16.00 10.83 12.46
N PHE A 92 15.76 10.63 11.15
CA PHE A 92 14.51 10.03 10.69
C PHE A 92 14.32 8.61 11.23
N LEU A 93 15.34 7.75 11.11
CA LEU A 93 15.30 6.36 11.57
C LEU A 93 15.16 6.23 13.10
N ALA A 94 15.63 7.21 13.85
CA ALA A 94 15.48 7.31 15.30
C ALA A 94 14.16 7.96 15.74
N SER A 95 13.44 8.64 14.84
CA SER A 95 12.20 9.35 15.17
C SER A 95 10.96 8.44 15.23
N ASP A 96 9.95 8.88 15.97
CA ASP A 96 8.63 8.23 16.02
C ASP A 96 7.95 8.18 14.64
N LEU A 97 8.32 9.07 13.72
CA LEU A 97 7.82 9.05 12.34
C LEU A 97 8.22 7.78 11.60
N TYR A 98 9.42 7.24 11.86
CA TYR A 98 9.84 5.97 11.27
C TYR A 98 8.97 4.82 11.76
N SER A 99 8.77 4.71 13.07
CA SER A 99 7.93 3.66 13.66
C SER A 99 6.51 3.71 13.09
N LYS A 100 5.96 4.93 12.94
CA LYS A 100 4.64 5.14 12.34
C LYS A 100 4.60 4.77 10.85
N ALA A 101 5.60 5.17 10.08
CA ALA A 101 5.71 4.84 8.65
C ALA A 101 5.79 3.32 8.42
N ILE A 102 6.64 2.63 9.20
CA ILE A 102 6.79 1.17 9.17
C ILE A 102 5.48 0.47 9.56
N SER A 103 4.81 0.92 10.62
CA SER A 103 3.53 0.35 11.04
C SER A 103 2.46 0.49 9.95
N VAL A 104 2.36 1.68 9.33
CA VAL A 104 1.42 1.94 8.24
C VAL A 104 1.72 1.06 7.02
N LEU A 105 2.99 0.91 6.66
CA LEU A 105 3.43 0.09 5.53
C LEU A 105 3.17 -1.40 5.78
N ARG A 106 3.59 -1.91 6.95
CA ARG A 106 3.36 -3.29 7.39
C ARG A 106 1.87 -3.64 7.38
N ASN A 107 1.03 -2.78 7.96
CA ASN A 107 -0.41 -3.00 7.98
C ASN A 107 -0.97 -3.02 6.55
N GLY A 108 -0.57 -2.06 5.70
CA GLY A 108 -0.98 -2.03 4.29
C GLY A 108 -0.66 -3.31 3.54
N VAL A 109 0.55 -3.86 3.73
CA VAL A 109 0.97 -5.15 3.13
C VAL A 109 0.12 -6.30 3.64
N ILE A 110 -0.11 -6.40 4.96
CA ILE A 110 -0.91 -7.48 5.54
C ILE A 110 -2.35 -7.46 4.98
N TYR A 111 -2.99 -6.29 4.92
CA TYR A 111 -4.34 -6.18 4.37
C TYR A 111 -4.37 -6.52 2.88
N LEU A 112 -3.39 -6.05 2.10
CA LEU A 112 -3.31 -6.36 0.69
C LEU A 112 -3.16 -7.87 0.47
N LEU A 113 -2.28 -8.53 1.24
CA LEU A 113 -2.14 -9.99 1.20
C LEU A 113 -3.45 -10.70 1.49
N ILE A 114 -4.14 -10.32 2.56
CA ILE A 114 -5.43 -10.94 2.94
C ILE A 114 -6.45 -10.77 1.80
N VAL A 115 -6.63 -9.56 1.27
CA VAL A 115 -7.59 -9.28 0.19
C VAL A 115 -7.24 -10.07 -1.07
N SER A 116 -5.97 -10.09 -1.47
CA SER A 116 -5.53 -10.81 -2.67
C SER A 116 -5.65 -12.33 -2.52
N PHE A 117 -5.28 -12.90 -1.36
CA PHE A 117 -5.43 -14.33 -1.10
C PHE A 117 -6.90 -14.75 -1.04
N VAL A 118 -7.75 -13.97 -0.38
CA VAL A 118 -9.20 -14.27 -0.33
C VAL A 118 -9.80 -14.22 -1.74
N THR A 119 -9.45 -13.20 -2.53
CA THR A 119 -9.97 -13.07 -3.90
C THR A 119 -9.50 -14.21 -4.80
N LEU A 120 -8.21 -14.56 -4.72
CA LEU A 120 -7.65 -15.68 -5.46
C LEU A 120 -8.27 -17.01 -5.00
N GLY A 121 -8.43 -17.21 -3.70
CA GLY A 121 -9.04 -18.40 -3.11
C GLY A 121 -10.48 -18.59 -3.59
N ILE A 122 -11.29 -17.53 -3.59
CA ILE A 122 -12.65 -17.56 -4.14
C ILE A 122 -12.62 -17.89 -5.64
N SER A 123 -11.71 -17.28 -6.40
CA SER A 123 -11.55 -17.53 -7.84
C SER A 123 -11.22 -19.00 -8.15
N VAL A 124 -10.44 -19.66 -7.30
CA VAL A 124 -10.00 -21.05 -7.52
C VAL A 124 -11.04 -22.05 -7.02
N VAL A 125 -11.57 -21.85 -5.80
CA VAL A 125 -12.47 -22.82 -5.14
C VAL A 125 -13.91 -22.70 -5.65
N LEU A 126 -14.38 -21.48 -5.90
CA LEU A 126 -15.80 -21.18 -6.17
C LEU A 126 -15.99 -20.58 -7.57
N LYS A 127 -15.53 -21.28 -8.61
CA LYS A 127 -15.56 -20.81 -10.01
C LYS A 127 -16.93 -20.30 -10.46
N ASN A 128 -18.02 -20.99 -10.10
CA ASN A 128 -19.37 -20.62 -10.50
C ASN A 128 -19.84 -19.32 -9.83
N VAL A 129 -19.52 -19.13 -8.55
CA VAL A 129 -19.85 -17.90 -7.82
C VAL A 129 -18.98 -16.75 -8.33
N TYR A 130 -17.71 -17.02 -8.56
CA TYR A 130 -16.76 -16.04 -9.07
C TYR A 130 -17.13 -15.53 -10.47
N ALA A 131 -17.81 -16.33 -11.30
CA ALA A 131 -18.33 -15.83 -12.58
C ALA A 131 -19.38 -14.71 -12.39
N ALA A 132 -20.17 -14.74 -11.30
CA ALA A 132 -21.20 -13.75 -11.03
C ALA A 132 -20.67 -12.49 -10.31
N ILE A 133 -19.75 -12.66 -9.35
CA ILE A 133 -19.25 -11.55 -8.51
C ILE A 133 -17.78 -11.17 -8.76
N GLY A 134 -17.10 -11.87 -9.66
CA GLY A 134 -15.65 -11.76 -9.87
C GLY A 134 -15.21 -10.38 -10.32
N LEU A 135 -16.06 -9.68 -11.07
CA LEU A 135 -15.80 -8.29 -11.45
C LEU A 135 -15.67 -7.39 -10.23
N TYR A 136 -16.64 -7.43 -9.31
CA TYR A 136 -16.63 -6.60 -8.12
C TYR A 136 -15.45 -6.94 -7.21
N LEU A 137 -15.16 -8.24 -7.03
CA LEU A 137 -14.01 -8.69 -6.23
C LEU A 137 -12.68 -8.21 -6.82
N ASN A 138 -12.52 -8.26 -8.14
CA ASN A 138 -11.30 -7.81 -8.79
C ASN A 138 -11.14 -6.29 -8.74
N VAL A 139 -12.23 -5.53 -8.89
CA VAL A 139 -12.19 -4.08 -8.70
C VAL A 139 -11.77 -3.74 -7.28
N VAL A 140 -12.33 -4.42 -6.28
CA VAL A 140 -11.94 -4.22 -4.88
C VAL A 140 -10.44 -4.50 -4.70
N CYS A 141 -9.97 -5.64 -5.19
CA CYS A 141 -8.55 -5.99 -5.12
C CYS A 141 -7.65 -4.97 -5.84
N PHE A 142 -8.07 -4.49 -7.01
CA PHE A 142 -7.34 -3.49 -7.79
C PHE A 142 -7.23 -2.14 -7.06
N ILE A 143 -8.34 -1.63 -6.53
CA ILE A 143 -8.37 -0.36 -5.80
C ILE A 143 -7.52 -0.46 -4.53
N PHE A 144 -7.65 -1.54 -3.76
CA PHE A 144 -6.79 -1.78 -2.60
C PHE A 144 -5.31 -1.79 -2.97
N THR A 145 -4.96 -2.47 -4.06
CA THR A 145 -3.59 -2.51 -4.57
C THR A 145 -3.08 -1.10 -4.87
N LEU A 146 -3.86 -0.29 -5.59
CA LEU A 146 -3.50 1.06 -5.99
C LEU A 146 -3.33 1.98 -4.77
N LEU A 147 -4.26 1.92 -3.79
CA LEU A 147 -4.21 2.75 -2.58
C LEU A 147 -3.02 2.39 -1.68
N VAL A 148 -2.73 1.10 -1.50
CA VAL A 148 -1.58 0.63 -0.74
C VAL A 148 -0.28 1.02 -1.45
N PHE A 149 -0.23 0.89 -2.77
CA PHE A 149 0.93 1.31 -3.57
C PHE A 149 1.18 2.82 -3.45
N LEU A 150 0.13 3.64 -3.60
CA LEU A 150 0.22 5.09 -3.47
C LEU A 150 0.69 5.51 -2.07
N ARG A 151 0.18 4.84 -1.02
CA ARG A 151 0.61 5.09 0.36
C ARG A 151 2.08 4.75 0.56
N SER A 152 2.53 3.63 0.00
CA SER A 152 3.92 3.19 0.06
C SER A 152 4.85 4.19 -0.65
N PHE A 153 4.43 4.68 -1.83
CA PHE A 153 5.18 5.68 -2.58
C PHE A 153 5.26 7.01 -1.84
N TYR A 154 4.17 7.46 -1.20
CA TYR A 154 4.18 8.68 -0.40
C TYR A 154 5.13 8.57 0.80
N VAL A 155 5.11 7.44 1.53
CA VAL A 155 6.04 7.20 2.64
C VAL A 155 7.48 7.28 2.13
N LEU A 156 7.76 6.65 0.99
CA LEU A 156 9.07 6.70 0.37
C LEU A 156 9.48 8.13 -0.05
N ASN A 157 8.56 8.90 -0.62
CA ASN A 157 8.81 10.29 -1.00
C ASN A 157 9.05 11.19 0.22
N LEU A 158 8.34 10.95 1.33
CA LEU A 158 8.59 11.64 2.59
C LEU A 158 10.01 11.37 3.10
N ILE A 159 10.46 10.11 3.02
CA ILE A 159 11.83 9.71 3.34
C ILE A 159 12.82 10.45 2.45
N PHE A 160 12.62 10.45 1.13
CA PHE A 160 13.50 11.14 0.19
C PHE A 160 13.55 12.66 0.42
N LYS A 161 12.41 13.29 0.74
CA LYS A 161 12.36 14.73 1.04
C LYS A 161 13.17 15.08 2.30
N MET A 162 13.13 14.23 3.32
CA MET A 162 13.94 14.40 4.53
C MET A 162 15.44 14.17 4.25
N GLN A 163 15.76 13.28 3.30
CA GLN A 163 17.13 13.11 2.81
C GLN A 163 17.61 14.33 2.00
N GLY A 164 16.76 14.89 1.12
CA GLY A 164 17.11 15.97 0.19
C GLY A 164 17.15 17.39 0.76
N SER A 165 16.67 17.62 1.98
CA SER A 165 16.55 18.97 2.58
C SER A 165 17.87 19.68 2.94
N LYS A 166 19.03 19.21 2.47
CA LYS A 166 20.32 19.95 2.55
C LYS A 166 21.23 19.62 1.36
N SER A 167 20.92 20.13 0.17
CA SER A 167 21.93 20.32 -0.89
C SER A 167 22.07 21.77 -1.35
N ASN A 168 21.37 22.72 -0.73
CA ASN A 168 21.49 24.15 -1.01
C ASN A 168 21.55 24.91 0.32
N GLU A 169 22.73 24.92 0.94
CA GLU A 169 23.22 25.98 1.83
C GLU A 169 24.75 25.88 1.88
#